data_AF-A0A395T3Q1-F1
#
_entry.id   AF-A0A395T3Q1-F1
#
_cell.length_a   1.000
_cell.length_b   1.000
_cell.length_c   1.000
_cell.angle_alpha   90.00
_cell.angle_beta   90.00
_cell.angle_gamma   90.00
#
_symmetry.space_group_name_H-M   'P 1'
#
loop_
_entity.id
_entity.type
_entity.pdbx_description
1 polymer ?
#
loop_
_entity_poly.entity_id
_entity_poly.type
_entity_poly.pdbx_seq_one_letter_code
_entity_poly.pdbx_strand_id
1 'polypeptide(L)'
;MSESSEPPPLSIEILTNPKEKKDALKLVVDSVAQQRQTASRALIFHPITLSIFTACLGIAHYGANIGNDLSTMLIIYPGIVLTYLVAIRYFTSAYIRIAEETNWLDWIMKDGVEDTIIGARFGEDIIGAVILRLYQSEKSATIRGWTTRSRYRGRGLGGDMLSETVRVAREALGKDCTVEFAPDHANSQMPLYTIFNGTFLAREARAKKALGAILKLSEKGSD
;
A
#
# COMPACT_ATOMS: atom_id res chain seq x y z
N MET A 1 39.24 19.92 -4.88
CA MET A 1 38.08 20.31 -4.06
C MET A 1 36.94 19.35 -4.36
N SER A 2 36.70 18.37 -3.49
CA SER A 2 35.46 17.60 -3.46
C SER A 2 34.47 18.39 -2.61
N GLU A 3 33.44 18.97 -3.23
CA GLU A 3 32.30 19.53 -2.51
C GLU A 3 31.74 18.43 -1.60
N SER A 4 31.78 18.67 -0.30
CA SER A 4 31.05 17.89 0.70
C SER A 4 29.56 18.13 0.45
N SER A 5 28.94 17.31 -0.38
CA SER A 5 27.50 17.31 -0.62
C SER A 5 26.80 16.90 0.68
N GLU A 6 26.37 17.90 1.44
CA GLU A 6 25.45 17.71 2.55
C GLU A 6 24.22 16.95 2.01
N PRO A 7 23.86 15.79 2.59
CA PRO A 7 22.73 15.03 2.09
C PRO A 7 21.48 15.91 2.14
N PRO A 8 20.65 15.96 1.07
CA PRO A 8 19.51 16.86 1.04
C PRO A 8 18.61 16.60 2.24
N PRO A 9 18.12 17.66 2.91
CA PRO A 9 17.40 17.50 4.16
C PRO A 9 16.09 16.73 3.91
N LEU A 10 15.85 15.72 4.75
CA LEU A 10 14.56 15.07 4.86
C LEU A 10 13.69 15.92 5.77
N SER A 11 12.63 16.51 5.25
CA SER A 11 11.63 17.24 6.04
C SER A 11 10.27 16.56 5.95
N ILE A 12 9.53 16.54 7.05
CA ILE A 12 8.14 16.07 7.09
C ILE A 12 7.30 17.26 7.49
N GLU A 13 6.38 17.67 6.64
CA GLU A 13 5.63 18.92 6.79
C GLU A 13 4.20 18.80 6.27
N ILE A 14 3.33 19.68 6.77
CA ILE A 14 1.96 19.80 6.28
C ILE A 14 2.00 20.49 4.92
N LEU A 15 1.50 19.82 3.88
CA LEU A 15 1.53 20.36 2.53
C LEU A 15 0.42 21.39 2.34
N THR A 16 0.81 22.66 2.18
CA THR A 16 -0.10 23.78 1.89
C THR A 16 -0.17 24.08 0.40
N ASN A 17 0.91 23.81 -0.36
CA ASN A 17 1.00 24.08 -1.78
C ASN A 17 0.13 23.11 -2.61
N PRO A 18 -0.77 23.60 -3.49
CA PRO A 18 -1.61 22.76 -4.35
C PRO A 18 -0.83 21.77 -5.22
N LYS A 19 0.37 22.15 -5.70
CA LYS A 19 1.21 21.28 -6.53
C LYS A 19 1.71 20.08 -5.73
N GLU A 20 2.20 20.33 -4.53
CA GLU A 20 2.73 19.29 -3.64
C GLU A 20 1.63 18.38 -3.11
N LYS A 21 0.45 18.93 -2.78
CA LYS A 21 -0.75 18.15 -2.46
C LYS A 21 -1.09 17.16 -3.60
N LYS A 22 -1.02 17.62 -4.86
CA LYS A 22 -1.27 16.77 -6.03
C LYS A 22 -0.21 15.66 -6.17
N ASP A 23 1.07 15.98 -5.99
CA ASP A 23 2.15 15.00 -6.10
C ASP A 23 2.10 13.95 -4.97
N ALA A 24 1.79 14.38 -3.75
CA ALA A 24 1.56 13.49 -2.60
C ALA A 24 0.36 12.57 -2.83
N LEU A 25 -0.75 13.11 -3.34
CA LEU A 25 -1.92 12.32 -3.68
C LEU A 25 -1.61 11.30 -4.79
N LYS A 26 -0.93 11.74 -5.85
CA LYS A 26 -0.49 10.86 -6.93
C LYS A 26 0.34 9.70 -6.38
N LEU A 27 1.22 9.95 -5.41
CA LEU A 27 2.01 8.90 -4.77
C LEU A 27 1.14 7.86 -4.04
N VAL A 28 0.08 8.29 -3.35
CA VAL A 28 -0.89 7.37 -2.71
C VAL A 28 -1.62 6.55 -3.75
N VAL A 29 -2.17 7.19 -4.78
CA VAL A 29 -2.89 6.53 -5.89
C VAL A 29 -1.99 5.51 -6.60
N ASP A 30 -0.75 5.90 -6.94
CA ASP A 30 0.24 5.01 -7.56
C ASP A 30 0.54 3.81 -6.66
N SER A 31 0.57 4.00 -5.33
CA SER A 31 0.82 2.92 -4.39
C SER A 31 -0.34 1.94 -4.29
N VAL A 32 -1.59 2.41 -4.45
CA VAL A 32 -2.77 1.55 -4.54
C VAL A 32 -2.74 0.79 -5.87
N ALA A 33 -2.42 1.45 -6.99
CA ALA A 33 -2.25 0.79 -8.28
C ALA A 33 -1.16 -0.30 -8.23
N GLN A 34 -0.07 -0.08 -7.49
CA GLN A 34 0.99 -1.07 -7.25
C GLN A 34 0.53 -2.29 -6.41
N GLN A 35 -0.55 -2.18 -5.63
CA GLN A 35 -1.08 -3.32 -4.87
C GLN A 35 -1.51 -4.45 -5.80
N ARG A 36 -2.02 -4.14 -7.00
CA ARG A 36 -2.35 -5.15 -8.02
C ARG A 36 -1.15 -6.03 -8.35
N GLN A 37 0.00 -5.44 -8.62
CA GLN A 37 1.21 -6.20 -8.95
C GLN A 37 1.65 -7.08 -7.78
N THR A 38 1.51 -6.57 -6.56
CA THR A 38 1.80 -7.34 -5.33
C THR A 38 0.83 -8.51 -5.16
N ALA A 39 -0.46 -8.29 -5.41
CA ALA A 39 -1.49 -9.32 -5.35
C ALA A 39 -1.28 -10.40 -6.42
N SER A 40 -0.96 -10.04 -7.67
CA SER A 40 -0.63 -11.00 -8.72
C SER A 40 0.59 -11.85 -8.33
N ARG A 41 1.64 -11.22 -7.78
CA ARG A 41 2.81 -11.97 -7.30
C ARG A 41 2.45 -12.92 -6.16
N ALA A 42 1.66 -12.48 -5.20
CA ALA A 42 1.19 -13.33 -4.10
C ALA A 42 0.36 -14.51 -4.61
N LEU A 43 -0.50 -14.29 -5.62
CA LEU A 43 -1.33 -15.33 -6.22
C LEU A 43 -0.51 -16.33 -7.06
N ILE A 44 0.51 -15.87 -7.80
CA ILE A 44 1.41 -16.74 -8.56
C ILE A 44 2.19 -17.68 -7.64
N PHE A 45 2.74 -17.16 -6.55
CA PHE A 45 3.59 -17.93 -5.64
C PHE A 45 2.82 -18.53 -4.46
N HIS A 46 1.49 -18.58 -4.51
CA HIS A 46 0.70 -19.19 -3.45
C HIS A 46 0.79 -20.73 -3.53
N PRO A 47 0.95 -21.46 -2.41
CA PRO A 47 1.09 -22.92 -2.44
C PRO A 47 -0.06 -23.62 -3.16
N ILE A 48 -1.30 -23.17 -2.93
CA ILE A 48 -2.49 -23.76 -3.56
C ILE A 48 -2.48 -23.59 -5.08
N THR A 49 -2.12 -22.40 -5.60
CA THR A 49 -2.11 -22.14 -7.04
C THR A 49 -0.97 -22.88 -7.73
N LEU A 50 0.20 -22.98 -7.07
CA LEU A 50 1.31 -23.78 -7.55
C LEU A 50 0.97 -25.28 -7.56
N SER A 51 0.25 -25.80 -6.57
CA SER A 51 -0.21 -27.19 -6.56
C SER A 51 -1.17 -27.48 -7.73
N ILE A 52 -2.12 -26.58 -8.00
CA ILE A 52 -3.03 -26.72 -9.14
C ILE A 52 -2.24 -26.66 -10.46
N PHE A 53 -1.32 -25.71 -10.59
CA PHE A 53 -0.49 -25.56 -11.78
C PHE A 53 0.40 -26.78 -12.04
N THR A 54 1.07 -27.29 -11.02
CA THR A 54 1.92 -28.50 -11.10
C THR A 54 1.09 -29.75 -11.39
N ALA A 55 -0.11 -29.87 -10.83
CA ALA A 55 -1.03 -30.95 -11.18
C ALA A 55 -1.45 -30.88 -12.67
N CYS A 56 -1.78 -29.70 -13.20
CA CYS A 56 -2.07 -29.52 -14.62
C CYS A 56 -0.89 -29.91 -15.51
N LEU A 57 0.33 -29.52 -15.15
CA LEU A 57 1.55 -29.94 -15.87
C LEU A 57 1.77 -31.46 -15.81
N GLY A 58 1.55 -32.08 -14.65
CA GLY A 58 1.67 -33.53 -14.48
C GLY A 58 0.65 -34.30 -15.31
N ILE A 59 -0.61 -33.85 -15.33
CA ILE A 59 -1.66 -34.43 -16.17
C ILE A 59 -1.31 -34.28 -17.65
N ALA A 60 -0.83 -33.11 -18.08
CA ALA A 60 -0.41 -32.92 -19.46
C ALA A 60 0.76 -33.85 -19.83
N HIS A 61 1.78 -33.92 -18.97
CA HIS A 61 2.99 -34.70 -19.24
C HIS A 61 2.73 -36.21 -19.29
N TYR A 62 2.07 -36.77 -18.27
CA TYR A 62 1.85 -38.21 -18.14
C TYR A 62 0.50 -38.68 -18.70
N GLY A 63 -0.56 -37.89 -18.55
CA GLY A 63 -1.91 -38.28 -18.97
C GLY A 63 -2.14 -38.14 -20.47
N ALA A 64 -1.57 -37.10 -21.10
CA ALA A 64 -1.67 -36.88 -22.54
C ALA A 64 -0.42 -37.35 -23.32
N ASN A 65 0.51 -38.06 -22.66
CA ASN A 65 1.78 -38.53 -23.25
C ASN A 65 2.62 -37.43 -23.94
N ILE A 66 2.41 -36.16 -23.57
CA ILE A 66 3.11 -35.01 -24.15
C ILE A 66 4.61 -35.06 -23.87
N GLY A 67 5.03 -35.77 -22.81
CA GLY A 67 6.44 -35.93 -22.44
C GLY A 67 7.31 -36.70 -23.43
N ASN A 68 6.72 -37.37 -24.42
CA ASN A 68 7.44 -38.28 -25.31
C ASN A 68 8.04 -37.60 -26.54
N ASP A 69 7.62 -36.37 -26.86
CA ASP A 69 8.10 -35.63 -28.03
C ASP A 69 8.47 -34.18 -27.66
N LEU A 70 9.72 -33.81 -27.94
CA LEU A 70 10.27 -32.49 -27.67
C LEU A 70 9.51 -31.38 -28.39
N SER A 71 9.04 -31.63 -29.62
CA SER A 71 8.32 -30.63 -30.40
C SER A 71 6.98 -30.27 -29.76
N THR A 72 6.27 -31.28 -29.28
CA THR A 72 4.99 -31.14 -28.58
C THR A 72 5.18 -30.47 -27.21
N MET A 73 6.24 -30.79 -26.46
CA MET A 73 6.57 -30.15 -25.18
C MET A 73 6.81 -28.64 -25.33
N LEU A 74 7.54 -28.22 -26.38
CA LEU A 74 7.86 -26.82 -26.64
C LEU A 74 6.64 -25.96 -26.97
N ILE A 75 5.55 -26.56 -27.48
CA ILE A 75 4.32 -25.84 -27.80
C ILE A 75 3.39 -25.79 -26.58
N ILE A 76 3.19 -26.93 -25.90
CA ILE A 76 2.14 -27.05 -24.89
C ILE A 76 2.54 -26.45 -23.56
N TYR A 77 3.79 -26.59 -23.10
CA TYR A 77 4.20 -26.03 -21.81
C TYR A 77 4.11 -24.51 -21.75
N PRO A 78 4.59 -23.73 -22.74
CA PRO A 78 4.35 -22.29 -22.76
C PRO A 78 2.86 -21.95 -22.81
N GLY A 79 2.05 -22.76 -23.51
CA GLY A 79 0.60 -22.61 -23.53
C GLY A 79 -0.04 -22.75 -22.14
N ILE A 80 0.32 -23.79 -21.38
CA ILE A 80 -0.16 -24.00 -20.01
C ILE A 80 0.29 -22.87 -19.09
N VAL A 81 1.55 -22.44 -19.20
CA VAL A 81 2.08 -21.28 -18.46
C VAL A 81 1.30 -20.01 -18.79
N LEU A 82 1.04 -19.75 -20.08
CA LEU A 82 0.29 -18.58 -20.53
C LEU A 82 -1.14 -18.60 -20.00
N THR A 83 -1.84 -19.74 -20.13
CA THR A 83 -3.21 -19.90 -19.61
C THR A 83 -3.24 -19.69 -18.10
N TYR A 84 -2.26 -20.20 -17.35
CA TYR A 84 -2.13 -19.97 -15.92
C TYR A 84 -1.96 -18.48 -15.58
N LEU A 85 -1.05 -17.77 -16.27
CA LEU A 85 -0.84 -16.34 -16.06
C LEU A 85 -2.06 -15.49 -16.44
N VAL A 86 -2.78 -15.87 -17.52
CA VAL A 86 -4.04 -15.23 -17.92
C VAL A 86 -5.13 -15.45 -16.88
N ALA A 87 -5.27 -16.65 -16.34
CA ALA A 87 -6.22 -16.94 -15.26
C ALA A 87 -5.95 -16.07 -14.03
N ILE A 88 -4.68 -15.97 -13.61
CA ILE A 88 -4.27 -15.08 -12.51
C ILE A 88 -4.60 -13.61 -12.82
N ARG A 89 -4.35 -13.16 -14.04
CA ARG A 89 -4.71 -11.81 -14.48
C ARG A 89 -6.22 -11.58 -14.41
N TYR A 90 -7.03 -12.58 -14.75
CA TYR A 90 -8.48 -12.54 -14.62
C TYR A 90 -8.92 -12.42 -13.16
N PHE A 91 -8.43 -13.28 -12.26
CA PHE A 91 -8.78 -13.21 -10.83
C PHE A 91 -8.32 -11.91 -10.15
N THR A 92 -7.19 -11.34 -10.60
CA THR A 92 -6.69 -10.06 -10.08
C THR A 92 -7.31 -8.83 -10.75
N SER A 93 -8.18 -9.00 -11.75
CA SER A 93 -8.90 -7.89 -12.40
C SER A 93 -9.87 -7.18 -11.46
N ALA A 94 -10.35 -7.85 -10.40
CA ALA A 94 -11.17 -7.25 -9.36
C ALA A 94 -10.49 -6.05 -8.67
N TYR A 95 -9.16 -6.03 -8.56
CA TYR A 95 -8.43 -4.86 -8.06
C TYR A 95 -8.49 -3.67 -9.02
N ILE A 96 -8.54 -3.91 -10.33
CA ILE A 96 -8.65 -2.86 -11.35
C ILE A 96 -10.02 -2.20 -11.21
N ARG A 97 -11.08 -3.03 -11.13
CA ARG A 97 -12.45 -2.53 -11.02
C ARG A 97 -12.64 -1.70 -9.75
N ILE A 98 -12.12 -2.13 -8.60
CA ILE A 98 -12.17 -1.32 -7.37
C ILE A 98 -11.39 0.00 -7.53
N ALA A 99 -10.23 -0.01 -8.18
CA ALA A 99 -9.45 1.19 -8.39
C ALA A 99 -10.11 2.17 -9.39
N GLU A 100 -10.86 1.67 -10.36
CA GLU A 100 -11.62 2.44 -11.36
C GLU A 100 -12.96 2.95 -10.84
N GLU A 101 -13.69 2.15 -10.05
CA GLU A 101 -14.96 2.51 -9.41
C GLU A 101 -14.77 3.46 -8.22
N THR A 102 -13.61 3.40 -7.56
CA THR A 102 -13.26 4.37 -6.52
C THR A 102 -12.88 5.68 -7.20
N ASN A 103 -13.81 6.62 -7.34
CA ASN A 103 -13.47 7.98 -7.72
C ASN A 103 -12.64 8.59 -6.57
N TRP A 104 -11.32 8.44 -6.63
CA TRP A 104 -10.40 8.77 -5.54
C TRP A 104 -10.51 10.23 -5.09
N LEU A 105 -10.94 11.12 -5.99
CA LEU A 105 -11.23 12.52 -5.68
C LEU A 105 -12.47 12.63 -4.77
N ASP A 106 -13.57 11.96 -5.12
CA ASP A 106 -14.77 11.89 -4.27
C ASP A 106 -14.49 11.14 -2.97
N TRP A 107 -13.63 10.12 -2.99
CA TRP A 107 -13.24 9.39 -1.79
C TRP A 107 -12.52 10.31 -0.80
N ILE A 108 -11.67 11.23 -1.24
CA ILE A 108 -11.04 12.26 -0.38
C ILE A 108 -12.09 13.25 0.13
N MET A 109 -13.06 13.64 -0.72
CA MET A 109 -14.09 14.63 -0.37
C MET A 109 -15.34 14.04 0.29
N LYS A 110 -15.38 12.73 0.56
CA LYS A 110 -16.58 11.93 0.86
C LYS A 110 -17.49 12.46 1.99
N ASP A 111 -16.99 13.36 2.83
CA ASP A 111 -17.72 13.91 3.99
C ASP A 111 -17.67 15.44 4.10
N GLY A 112 -17.21 16.16 3.07
CA GLY A 112 -17.14 17.64 3.09
C GLY A 112 -16.13 18.24 4.07
N VAL A 113 -15.33 17.41 4.74
CA VAL A 113 -14.22 17.81 5.63
C VAL A 113 -12.91 17.82 4.84
N GLU A 114 -12.13 18.89 4.94
CA GLU A 114 -10.83 19.01 4.26
C GLU A 114 -9.80 18.07 4.89
N ASP A 115 -9.30 17.11 4.10
CA ASP A 115 -8.24 16.20 4.52
C ASP A 115 -6.89 16.94 4.59
N THR A 116 -6.21 16.83 5.73
CA THR A 116 -4.86 17.36 5.94
C THR A 116 -3.85 16.39 5.35
N ILE A 117 -3.03 16.84 4.40
CA ILE A 117 -2.01 16.02 3.75
C ILE A 117 -0.64 16.37 4.33
N ILE A 118 0.03 15.36 4.88
CA ILE A 118 1.38 15.45 5.42
C ILE A 118 2.33 14.79 4.41
N GLY A 119 3.33 15.53 3.95
CA GLY A 119 4.31 15.08 2.97
C GLY A 119 5.69 14.91 3.60
N ALA A 120 6.41 13.88 3.19
CA ALA A 120 7.84 13.77 3.45
C ALA A 120 8.60 14.17 2.18
N ARG A 121 9.40 15.23 2.28
CA ARG A 121 10.20 15.82 1.21
C ARG A 121 11.65 15.41 1.38
N PHE A 122 12.29 15.01 0.29
CA PHE A 122 13.73 14.78 0.23
C PHE A 122 14.29 15.53 -0.98
N GLY A 123 14.94 16.66 -0.73
CA GLY A 123 15.29 17.62 -1.79
C GLY A 123 14.03 18.22 -2.42
N GLU A 124 13.88 18.08 -3.73
CA GLU A 124 12.70 18.58 -4.48
C GLU A 124 11.57 17.55 -4.61
N ASP A 125 11.79 16.33 -4.14
CA ASP A 125 10.90 15.19 -4.36
C ASP A 125 10.05 14.87 -3.13
N ILE A 126 8.73 14.71 -3.32
CA ILE A 126 7.86 14.08 -2.32
C ILE A 126 8.07 12.57 -2.36
N ILE A 127 8.60 12.03 -1.26
CA ILE A 127 8.95 10.61 -1.12
C ILE A 127 8.00 9.84 -0.19
N GLY A 128 7.15 10.55 0.55
CA GLY A 128 6.13 9.96 1.41
C GLY A 128 4.93 10.87 1.56
N ALA A 129 3.76 10.28 1.81
CA ALA A 129 2.52 11.01 1.97
C ALA A 129 1.62 10.29 2.98
N VAL A 130 0.97 11.06 3.85
CA VAL A 130 -0.08 10.62 4.77
C VAL A 130 -1.28 11.55 4.59
N ILE A 131 -2.46 10.97 4.44
CA ILE A 131 -3.74 11.66 4.36
C ILE A 131 -4.42 11.47 5.72
N LEU A 132 -4.54 12.56 6.46
CA LEU A 132 -5.12 12.64 7.79
C LEU A 132 -6.44 13.40 7.72
N ARG A 133 -7.48 12.83 8.32
CA ARG A 133 -8.74 13.54 8.54
C ARG A 133 -8.89 13.84 10.02
N LEU A 134 -9.29 15.07 10.33
CA LEU A 134 -9.48 15.56 11.68
C LEU A 134 -10.98 15.77 11.94
N TYR A 135 -11.48 15.23 13.04
CA TYR A 135 -12.86 15.39 13.49
C TYR A 135 -12.89 16.19 14.79
N GLN A 136 -13.09 17.50 14.67
CA GLN A 136 -13.06 18.41 15.82
C GLN A 136 -14.15 18.08 16.85
N SER A 137 -15.33 17.64 16.40
CA SER A 137 -16.47 17.29 17.26
C SER A 137 -16.19 16.10 18.17
N GLU A 138 -15.45 15.12 17.67
CA GLU A 138 -15.18 13.85 18.36
C GLU A 138 -13.78 13.81 18.99
N LYS A 139 -12.96 14.85 18.76
CA LYS A 139 -11.51 14.85 19.08
C LYS A 139 -10.82 13.59 18.54
N SER A 140 -11.19 13.15 17.35
CA SER A 140 -10.65 11.96 16.70
C SER A 140 -9.96 12.33 15.39
N ALA A 141 -8.91 11.59 15.05
CA ALA A 141 -8.18 11.75 13.80
C ALA A 141 -8.05 10.38 13.12
N THR A 142 -8.39 10.32 11.84
CA THR A 142 -8.30 9.07 11.08
C THR A 142 -7.30 9.18 9.93
N ILE A 143 -6.41 8.20 9.86
CA ILE A 143 -5.45 8.07 8.77
C ILE A 143 -6.15 7.33 7.64
N ARG A 144 -6.47 8.06 6.58
CA ARG A 144 -7.20 7.52 5.42
C ARG A 144 -6.25 6.92 4.39
N GLY A 145 -5.02 7.41 4.30
CA GLY A 145 -4.04 6.88 3.36
C GLY A 145 -2.63 7.16 3.83
N TRP A 146 -1.72 6.23 3.53
CA TRP A 146 -0.30 6.47 3.77
C TRP A 146 0.53 5.67 2.79
N THR A 147 1.65 6.24 2.38
CA THR A 147 2.60 5.57 1.51
C THR A 147 3.97 6.22 1.58
N THR A 148 4.97 5.44 1.21
CA THR A 148 6.33 5.90 0.94
C THR A 148 6.78 5.30 -0.37
N ARG A 149 7.58 6.06 -1.13
CA ARG A 149 8.22 5.60 -2.37
C ARG A 149 9.03 4.33 -2.07
N SER A 150 8.94 3.34 -2.97
CA SER A 150 9.51 2.00 -2.74
C SER A 150 11.00 2.02 -2.38
N ARG A 151 11.80 2.90 -3.02
CA ARG A 151 13.23 3.08 -2.76
C ARG A 151 13.56 3.51 -1.32
N TYR A 152 12.62 4.18 -0.65
CA TYR A 152 12.77 4.72 0.71
C TYR A 152 12.04 3.88 1.77
N ARG A 153 11.41 2.76 1.38
CA ARG A 153 10.80 1.81 2.31
C ARG A 153 11.88 1.08 3.11
N GLY A 154 11.54 0.66 4.33
CA GLY A 154 12.44 -0.10 5.21
C GLY A 154 13.52 0.74 5.91
N ARG A 155 13.47 2.07 5.79
CA ARG A 155 14.46 2.99 6.40
C ARG A 155 13.94 3.77 7.61
N GLY A 156 12.81 3.39 8.19
CA GLY A 156 12.21 4.11 9.32
C GLY A 156 11.23 5.23 8.95
N LEU A 157 11.32 5.80 7.73
CA LEU A 157 10.49 6.94 7.27
C LEU A 157 8.99 6.81 7.56
N GLY A 158 8.41 5.62 7.39
CA GLY A 158 6.98 5.41 7.68
C GLY A 158 6.63 5.60 9.16
N GLY A 159 7.52 5.23 10.07
CA GLY A 159 7.36 5.48 11.50
C GLY A 159 7.49 6.97 11.83
N ASP A 160 8.47 7.64 11.25
CA ASP A 160 8.68 9.09 11.45
C ASP A 160 7.47 9.89 10.96
N MET A 161 6.93 9.53 9.79
CA MET A 161 5.71 10.13 9.26
C MET A 161 4.50 9.90 10.16
N LEU A 162 4.35 8.71 10.76
CA LEU A 162 3.27 8.44 11.71
C LEU A 162 3.46 9.25 13.00
N SER A 163 4.68 9.41 13.48
CA SER A 163 4.99 10.24 14.66
C SER A 163 4.63 11.70 14.41
N GLU A 164 5.00 12.23 13.25
CA GLU A 164 4.63 13.56 12.80
C GLU A 164 3.11 13.72 12.71
N THR A 165 2.43 12.73 12.14
CA THR A 165 0.96 12.71 12.01
C THR A 165 0.27 12.78 13.37
N VAL A 166 0.75 12.02 14.36
CA VAL A 166 0.22 12.05 15.72
C VAL A 166 0.48 13.42 16.37
N ARG A 167 1.64 14.03 16.14
CA ARG A 167 1.94 15.38 16.65
C ARG A 167 0.95 16.41 16.08
N VAL A 168 0.78 16.44 14.76
CA VAL A 168 -0.15 17.35 14.07
C VAL A 168 -1.60 17.14 14.55
N ALA A 169 -2.02 15.88 14.73
CA ALA A 169 -3.35 15.58 15.24
C ALA A 169 -3.58 16.14 16.65
N ARG A 170 -2.59 15.98 17.55
CA ARG A 170 -2.65 16.48 18.93
C ARG A 170 -2.56 17.99 19.03
N GLU A 171 -1.80 18.64 18.16
CA GLU A 171 -1.74 20.10 18.05
C GLU A 171 -3.10 20.68 17.65
N ALA A 172 -3.83 20.01 16.74
CA ALA A 172 -5.13 20.47 16.26
C ALA A 172 -6.31 20.13 17.20
N LEU A 173 -6.32 18.91 17.78
CA LEU A 173 -7.47 18.35 18.52
C LEU A 173 -7.26 18.32 20.04
N GLY A 174 -6.05 18.58 20.52
CA GLY A 174 -5.64 18.44 21.91
C GLY A 174 -4.97 17.09 22.22
N LYS A 175 -4.32 17.01 23.39
CA LYS A 175 -3.50 15.83 23.79
C LYS A 175 -4.29 14.52 23.88
N ASP A 176 -5.58 14.59 24.23
CA ASP A 176 -6.46 13.43 24.42
C ASP A 176 -7.10 12.93 23.11
N CYS A 177 -6.61 13.38 21.95
CA CYS A 177 -7.19 12.98 20.69
C CYS A 177 -6.89 11.52 20.36
N THR A 178 -7.91 10.81 19.83
CA THR A 178 -7.75 9.42 19.38
C THR A 178 -7.27 9.41 17.93
N VAL A 179 -6.13 8.75 17.65
CA VAL A 179 -5.59 8.63 16.28
C VAL A 179 -5.64 7.17 15.83
N GLU A 180 -6.41 6.89 14.77
CA GLU A 180 -6.61 5.53 14.27
C GLU A 180 -6.51 5.46 12.75
N PHE A 181 -6.36 4.25 12.20
CA PHE A 181 -6.49 4.04 10.76
C PHE A 181 -7.97 3.93 10.39
N ALA A 182 -8.40 4.63 9.34
CA ALA A 182 -9.79 4.56 8.89
C ALA A 182 -10.15 3.13 8.43
N PRO A 183 -11.35 2.61 8.73
CA PRO A 183 -11.74 1.26 8.31
C PRO A 183 -11.73 1.07 6.80
N ASP A 184 -12.04 2.13 6.04
CA ASP A 184 -12.04 2.18 4.58
C ASP A 184 -10.83 2.96 4.00
N HIS A 185 -9.65 2.84 4.66
CA HIS A 185 -8.43 3.51 4.21
C HIS A 185 -7.95 3.02 2.83
N ALA A 186 -7.15 3.81 2.11
CA ALA A 186 -6.64 3.49 0.77
C ALA A 186 -5.95 2.12 0.66
N ASN A 187 -5.33 1.65 1.74
CA ASN A 187 -4.66 0.34 1.80
C ASN A 187 -5.56 -0.85 2.24
N SER A 188 -6.86 -0.65 2.47
CA SER A 188 -7.75 -1.64 3.13
C SER A 188 -8.43 -2.57 2.12
N GLN A 189 -8.41 -2.20 0.83
CA GLN A 189 -9.11 -2.93 -0.21
C GLN A 189 -8.43 -4.28 -0.49
N MET A 190 -9.12 -5.36 -0.12
CA MET A 190 -8.66 -6.74 -0.31
C MET A 190 -9.73 -7.59 -1.01
N PRO A 191 -9.99 -7.38 -2.32
CA PRO A 191 -11.01 -8.10 -3.09
C PRO A 191 -10.79 -9.60 -3.23
N LEU A 192 -9.57 -10.10 -3.01
CA LEU A 192 -9.29 -11.53 -3.11
C LEU A 192 -9.76 -12.26 -1.85
N TYR A 193 -9.94 -13.57 -2.00
CA TYR A 193 -10.21 -14.45 -0.86
C TYR A 193 -9.09 -14.35 0.18
N THR A 194 -9.46 -14.49 1.44
CA THR A 194 -8.59 -14.24 2.61
C THR A 194 -7.27 -15.00 2.58
N ILE A 195 -7.24 -16.20 2.00
CA ILE A 195 -6.02 -17.01 1.84
C ILE A 195 -4.92 -16.29 1.05
N PHE A 196 -5.29 -15.41 0.11
CA PHE A 196 -4.33 -14.67 -0.72
C PHE A 196 -3.92 -13.33 -0.11
N ASN A 197 -4.55 -12.91 0.99
CA ASN A 197 -4.38 -11.59 1.58
C ASN A 197 -3.24 -11.54 2.62
N GLY A 198 -2.54 -12.65 2.89
CA GLY A 198 -1.56 -12.75 3.97
C GLY A 198 -0.47 -11.66 3.96
N THR A 199 0.02 -11.27 2.78
CA THR A 199 1.03 -10.20 2.65
C THR A 199 0.48 -8.81 3.00
N PHE A 200 -0.77 -8.54 2.62
CA PHE A 200 -1.47 -7.29 2.93
C PHE A 200 -1.80 -7.21 4.42
N LEU A 201 -2.34 -8.29 4.99
CA LEU A 201 -2.61 -8.41 6.43
C LEU A 201 -1.35 -8.22 7.27
N ALA A 202 -0.23 -8.82 6.87
CA ALA A 202 1.05 -8.63 7.57
C ALA A 202 1.59 -7.19 7.45
N ARG A 203 1.31 -6.49 6.35
CA ARG A 203 1.66 -5.06 6.19
C ARG A 203 0.78 -4.18 7.06
N GLU A 204 -0.52 -4.43 7.09
CA GLU A 204 -1.47 -3.69 7.92
C GLU A 204 -1.20 -3.89 9.41
N ALA A 205 -0.96 -5.12 9.84
CA ALA A 205 -0.58 -5.44 11.23
C ALA A 205 0.70 -4.72 11.65
N ARG A 206 1.70 -4.61 10.76
CA ARG A 206 2.92 -3.82 11.02
C ARG A 206 2.62 -2.33 11.16
N ALA A 207 1.75 -1.77 10.33
CA ALA A 207 1.35 -0.36 10.42
C ALA A 207 0.60 -0.07 11.72
N LYS A 208 -0.38 -0.92 12.09
CA LYS A 208 -1.12 -0.84 13.36
C LYS A 208 -0.19 -0.95 14.57
N LYS A 209 0.76 -1.89 14.55
CA LYS A 209 1.78 -2.02 15.60
C LYS A 209 2.67 -0.79 15.72
N ALA A 210 3.08 -0.19 14.59
CA ALA A 210 3.90 1.01 14.58
C ALA A 210 3.14 2.22 15.17
N LEU A 211 1.88 2.44 14.75
CA LEU A 211 1.04 3.49 15.31
C LEU A 211 0.83 3.30 16.82
N GLY A 212 0.50 2.09 17.26
CA GLY A 212 0.31 1.79 18.69
C GLY A 212 1.59 1.98 19.52
N ALA A 213 2.77 1.75 18.95
CA ALA A 213 4.04 2.05 19.62
C ALA A 213 4.25 3.57 19.78
N ILE A 214 3.96 4.34 18.75
CA ILE A 214 4.09 5.80 18.74
C ILE A 214 3.14 6.45 19.74
N LEU A 215 1.88 6.01 19.78
CA LEU A 215 0.89 6.52 20.74
C LEU A 215 1.35 6.31 22.19
N LYS A 216 1.85 5.11 22.52
CA LYS A 216 2.41 4.81 23.84
C LYS A 216 3.64 5.64 24.19
N LEU A 217 4.53 5.88 23.23
CA LEU A 217 5.70 6.73 23.43
C LEU A 217 5.30 8.18 23.68
N SER A 218 4.29 8.66 22.96
CA SER A 218 3.83 10.03 23.05
C SER A 218 3.01 10.30 24.32
N GLU A 219 2.41 9.28 24.94
CA GLU A 219 1.82 9.38 26.29
C GLU A 219 2.89 9.49 27.38
N LYS A 220 3.93 8.64 27.32
CA LYS A 220 5.04 8.63 28.30
C LYS A 220 5.87 9.90 28.33
N GLY A 221 5.92 10.65 27.24
CA GLY A 221 6.62 11.94 27.17
C GLY A 221 5.84 13.12 27.75
N SER A 222 4.61 12.90 28.25
CA SER A 222 3.76 13.95 28.82
C SER A 222 3.57 13.84 30.35
N ASP A 223 4.24 12.87 30.99
CA ASP A 223 4.41 12.75 32.46
C ASP A 223 5.77 13.33 32.87
#